data_AF-A0A7Y0CQM5-F1
#
_entry.id   AF-A0A7Y0CQM5-F1
#
_cell.length_a   1.000
_cell.length_b   1.000
_cell.length_c   1.000
_cell.angle_alpha   90.00
_cell.angle_beta   90.00
_cell.angle_gamma   90.00
#
_symmetry.space_group_name_H-M   'P 1'
#
loop_
_entity.id
_entity.type
_entity.pdbx_description
1 polymer ?
#
loop_
_entity_poly.entity_id
_entity_poly.type
_entity_poly.pdbx_seq_one_letter_code
_entity_poly.pdbx_strand_id
1 'polypeptide(L)'
;MSQTVSVWLVVVVAFVAANLPFLSHRLMAVVTPAKPKTLAVRLAELLVYYFLVGGLGLLLENRAGQIAPQTWEFYAITATLFVTFAFPGFVYRYLLKHRA
;
A
#
# COMPACT_ATOMS: atom_id res chain seq x y z
N MET A 1 17.46 1.01 -16.70
CA MET A 1 16.74 0.01 -15.89
C MET A 1 15.81 -0.73 -16.83
N SER A 2 15.81 -2.07 -16.86
CA SER A 2 14.80 -2.78 -17.65
C SER A 2 13.43 -2.47 -17.06
N GLN A 3 12.44 -2.20 -17.91
CA GLN A 3 11.06 -1.87 -17.50
C GLN A 3 10.50 -2.90 -16.50
N THR A 4 10.88 -4.17 -16.68
CA THR A 4 10.57 -5.29 -15.79
C THR A 4 11.03 -5.06 -14.35
N VAL A 5 12.24 -4.51 -14.13
CA VAL A 5 12.75 -4.23 -12.78
C VAL A 5 11.93 -3.12 -12.11
N SER A 6 11.57 -2.07 -12.85
CA SER A 6 10.72 -0.99 -12.32
C SER A 6 9.34 -1.50 -11.90
N VAL A 7 8.73 -2.37 -12.71
CA VAL A 7 7.42 -2.98 -12.40
C VAL A 7 7.51 -3.82 -11.13
N TRP A 8 8.48 -4.74 -11.04
CA TRP A 8 8.66 -5.57 -9.86
C TRP A 8 8.97 -4.76 -8.61
N LEU A 9 9.75 -3.68 -8.73
CA LEU A 9 10.02 -2.76 -7.63
C LEU A 9 8.73 -2.14 -7.11
N VAL A 10 7.87 -1.60 -7.99
CA VAL A 10 6.57 -1.03 -7.60
C VAL A 10 5.69 -2.08 -6.93
N VAL A 11 5.65 -3.32 -7.44
CA VAL A 11 4.84 -4.40 -6.85
C VAL A 11 5.34 -4.76 -5.45
N VAL A 12 6.65 -4.90 -5.25
CA VAL A 12 7.23 -5.21 -3.93
C VAL A 12 6.98 -4.05 -2.96
N VAL A 13 7.16 -2.81 -3.40
CA VAL A 13 6.87 -1.61 -2.61
C VAL A 13 5.38 -1.54 -2.27
N ALA A 14 4.49 -1.84 -3.21
CA ALA A 14 3.05 -1.91 -2.99
C ALA A 14 2.69 -2.93 -1.93
N PHE A 15 3.27 -4.13 -2.01
CA PHE A 15 3.04 -5.20 -1.05
C PHE A 15 3.48 -4.81 0.37
N VAL A 16 4.68 -4.23 0.50
CA VAL A 16 5.19 -3.79 1.82
C VAL A 16 4.37 -2.62 2.35
N ALA A 17 4.05 -1.62 1.52
CA ALA A 17 3.27 -0.45 1.88
C ALA A 17 1.83 -0.80 2.29
N ALA A 18 1.19 -1.75 1.61
CA ALA A 18 -0.16 -2.21 1.94
C ALA A 18 -0.22 -2.88 3.34
N ASN A 19 0.87 -3.51 3.78
CA ASN A 19 0.94 -4.22 5.06
C ASN A 19 1.44 -3.34 6.22
N LEU A 20 2.17 -2.27 5.94
CA LEU A 20 2.72 -1.33 6.91
C LEU A 20 1.70 -0.76 7.92
N PRO A 21 0.47 -0.34 7.54
CA PRO A 21 -0.56 0.12 8.47
C PRO A 21 -0.93 -0.89 9.55
N PHE A 22 -0.85 -2.18 9.19
CA PHE A 22 -1.27 -3.28 10.05
C PHE A 22 -0.12 -3.77 10.92
N LEU A 23 1.09 -3.91 10.37
CA LEU A 23 2.27 -4.35 11.15
C LEU A 23 2.76 -3.27 12.12
N SER A 24 2.68 -1.98 11.74
CA SER A 24 3.20 -0.91 12.59
C SER A 24 2.19 -0.46 13.65
N HIS A 25 2.68 -0.34 14.89
CA HIS A 25 1.97 0.38 15.96
C HIS A 25 2.02 1.91 15.78
N ARG A 26 2.92 2.42 14.93
CA ARG A 26 3.08 3.86 14.66
C ARG A 26 2.17 4.31 13.53
N LEU A 27 1.47 5.42 13.74
CA LEU A 27 0.65 6.11 12.75
C LEU A 27 1.54 6.58 11.59
N MET A 28 1.23 6.14 10.38
CA MET A 28 2.03 6.30 9.15
C MET A 28 3.51 5.92 9.30
N ALA A 29 3.85 4.97 10.18
CA ALA A 29 5.23 4.64 10.54
C ALA A 29 6.07 5.78 11.17
N VAL A 30 5.49 6.97 11.38
CA VAL A 30 6.20 8.19 11.83
C VAL A 30 5.76 8.64 13.23
N VAL A 31 4.46 8.56 13.56
CA VAL A 31 3.92 9.16 14.79
C VAL A 31 3.45 8.07 15.76
N THR A 32 3.78 8.15 17.04
CA THR A 32 3.21 7.25 18.07
C THR A 32 1.87 7.80 18.54
N PRO A 33 0.72 7.20 18.19
CA PRO A 33 -0.57 7.73 18.62
C PRO A 33 -0.80 7.43 20.11
N ALA A 34 -1.35 8.41 20.83
CA ALA A 34 -1.73 8.26 22.25
C ALA A 34 -2.97 7.37 22.46
N LYS A 35 -3.73 7.07 21.40
CA LYS A 35 -4.93 6.22 21.43
C LYS A 35 -4.74 4.98 20.55
N PRO A 36 -5.36 3.83 20.90
CA PRO A 36 -5.30 2.63 20.07
C PRO A 36 -5.84 2.93 18.67
N LYS A 37 -5.09 2.53 17.63
CA LYS A 37 -5.47 2.73 16.22
C LYS A 37 -6.80 2.03 15.91
N THR A 38 -7.82 2.81 15.57
CA THR A 38 -9.11 2.29 15.08
C THR A 38 -8.97 1.72 13.66
N LEU A 39 -9.94 0.89 13.26
CA LEU A 39 -10.03 0.38 11.89
C LEU A 39 -10.08 1.51 10.86
N ALA A 40 -10.86 2.56 11.12
CA ALA A 40 -11.00 3.72 10.24
C ALA A 40 -9.66 4.42 9.98
N VAL A 41 -8.83 4.60 11.01
CA VAL A 41 -7.49 5.19 10.85
C VAL A 41 -6.60 4.32 9.98
N ARG A 42 -6.64 2.99 10.13
CA ARG A 42 -5.85 2.08 9.28
C ARG A 42 -6.32 2.07 7.83
N LEU A 43 -7.63 2.19 7.58
CA LEU A 43 -8.18 2.35 6.23
C LEU A 43 -7.76 3.69 5.61
N ALA A 44 -7.73 4.77 6.38
CA ALA A 44 -7.23 6.05 5.92
C ALA A 44 -5.72 5.97 5.59
N GLU A 45 -4.91 5.32 6.43
CA GLU A 45 -3.49 5.05 6.14
C GLU A 45 -3.32 4.21 4.87
N LEU A 46 -4.14 3.17 4.69
CA LEU A 46 -4.13 2.33 3.49
C LEU A 46 -4.36 3.17 2.23
N LEU A 47 -5.36 4.06 2.25
CA LEU A 47 -5.62 4.98 1.15
C LEU A 47 -4.42 5.88 0.87
N VAL A 48 -3.78 6.44 1.90
CA VAL A 48 -2.59 7.28 1.73
C VAL A 48 -1.43 6.49 1.12
N TYR A 49 -1.16 5.27 1.61
CA TYR A 49 -0.12 4.42 1.03
C TYR A 49 -0.44 4.02 -0.42
N TYR A 50 -1.70 3.78 -0.75
CA TYR A 50 -2.10 3.53 -2.13
C TYR A 50 -1.74 4.71 -3.04
N PHE A 51 -2.06 5.95 -2.65
CA PHE A 51 -1.69 7.14 -3.43
C PHE A 51 -0.18 7.36 -3.51
N LEU A 52 0.57 7.09 -2.43
CA LEU A 52 2.04 7.19 -2.43
C LEU A 52 2.68 6.19 -3.39
N VAL A 53 2.22 4.94 -3.38
CA VAL A 53 2.73 3.88 -4.26
C VAL A 53 2.31 4.12 -5.71
N GLY A 54 1.06 4.52 -5.95
CA GLY A 54 0.57 4.90 -7.28
C GLY A 54 1.36 6.07 -7.86
N GLY A 55 1.63 7.10 -7.04
CA GLY A 55 2.49 8.22 -7.43
C GLY A 55 3.94 7.82 -7.75
N LEU A 56 4.50 6.86 -7.00
CA LEU A 56 5.80 6.27 -7.30
C LEU A 56 5.80 5.52 -8.64
N GLY A 57 4.74 4.75 -8.92
CA GLY A 57 4.55 4.05 -10.20
C GLY A 57 4.50 5.03 -11.37
N LEU A 58 3.68 6.08 -11.25
CA LEU A 58 3.59 7.16 -12.23
C LEU A 58 4.92 7.88 -12.48
N LEU A 59 5.68 8.16 -11.41
CA LEU A 59 6.99 8.79 -11.53
C LEU A 59 7.98 7.90 -12.29
N LEU A 60 7.98 6.59 -12.00
CA LEU A 60 8.84 5.62 -12.69
C LEU A 60 8.43 5.43 -14.15
N GLU A 61 7.13 5.44 -14.44
CA GLU A 61 6.59 5.37 -15.79
C GLU A 61 6.97 6.61 -16.62
N ASN A 62 6.84 7.81 -16.03
CA ASN A 62 7.26 9.06 -16.66
C ASN A 62 8.78 9.12 -16.93
N ARG A 63 9.58 8.42 -16.13
CA ARG A 63 11.03 8.28 -16.39
C ARG A 63 11.35 7.24 -17.45
N ALA A 64 10.46 6.28 -17.70
CA ALA A 64 10.65 5.24 -18.69
C ALA A 64 10.15 5.66 -20.09
N GLY A 65 9.34 6.71 -20.19
CA GLY A 65 8.82 7.22 -21.46
C GLY A 65 7.53 8.04 -21.28
N GLN A 66 6.58 7.84 -22.18
CA GLN A 66 5.23 8.44 -22.06
C GLN A 66 4.37 7.61 -21.10
N ILE A 67 3.65 8.31 -20.22
CA ILE A 67 2.65 7.69 -19.35
C ILE A 67 1.49 7.22 -20.22
N ALA A 68 1.14 5.93 -20.16
CA ALA A 68 -0.02 5.44 -20.88
C ALA A 68 -1.31 6.05 -20.31
N PRO A 69 -2.33 6.33 -21.13
CA PRO A 69 -3.60 6.86 -20.64
C PRO A 69 -4.23 5.86 -19.64
N GLN A 70 -4.23 6.23 -18.36
CA GLN A 70 -4.81 5.44 -17.28
C GLN A 70 -6.31 5.71 -17.19
N THR A 71 -7.11 4.73 -17.57
CA THR A 71 -8.58 4.79 -17.45
C THR A 71 -9.04 4.44 -16.03
N TRP A 72 -10.33 4.62 -15.74
CA TRP A 72 -10.87 4.33 -14.42
C TRP A 72 -10.70 2.85 -14.01
N GLU A 73 -10.67 1.93 -14.97
CA GLU A 73 -10.44 0.50 -14.76
C GLU A 73 -9.06 0.24 -14.14
N PHE A 74 -8.04 1.01 -14.55
CA PHE A 74 -6.70 0.91 -13.99
C PHE A 74 -6.71 1.22 -12.49
N TYR A 75 -7.38 2.30 -12.09
CA TYR A 75 -7.51 2.66 -10.68
C TYR A 75 -8.36 1.66 -9.90
N ALA A 76 -9.42 1.12 -10.52
CA ALA A 76 -10.23 0.08 -9.89
C ALA A 76 -9.37 -1.17 -9.60
N ILE A 77 -8.66 -1.70 -10.60
CA ILE A 77 -7.85 -2.93 -10.49
C ILE A 77 -6.70 -2.74 -9.50
N THR A 78 -5.98 -1.62 -9.58
CA THR A 78 -4.86 -1.34 -8.67
C THR A 78 -5.32 -1.15 -7.23
N ALA A 79 -6.48 -0.52 -7.01
CA ALA A 79 -7.09 -0.41 -5.68
C ALA A 79 -7.48 -1.79 -5.12
N THR A 80 -8.14 -2.66 -5.90
CA THR A 80 -8.45 -4.02 -5.44
C THR A 80 -7.19 -4.82 -5.14
N LEU A 81 -6.18 -4.74 -6.00
CA LEU A 81 -4.88 -5.39 -5.79
C LEU A 81 -4.24 -4.93 -4.47
N PHE A 82 -4.25 -3.62 -4.20
CA PHE A 82 -3.67 -3.05 -2.99
C PHE A 82 -4.41 -3.53 -1.72
N VAL A 83 -5.74 -3.62 -1.78
CA VAL A 83 -6.55 -4.20 -0.69
C VAL A 83 -6.25 -5.69 -0.50
N THR A 84 -6.07 -6.45 -1.58
CA THR A 84 -5.65 -7.86 -1.50
C THR A 84 -4.27 -7.99 -0.85
N PHE A 85 -3.31 -7.14 -1.19
CA PHE A 85 -1.99 -7.14 -0.56
C PHE A 85 -2.02 -6.79 0.92
N ALA A 86 -2.98 -5.99 1.37
CA ALA A 86 -3.16 -5.66 2.78
C ALA A 86 -3.75 -6.82 3.62
N PHE A 87 -4.33 -7.84 2.98
CA PHE A 87 -4.95 -8.97 3.65
C PHE A 87 -4.05 -9.70 4.68
N PRO A 88 -2.79 -10.09 4.37
CA PRO A 88 -1.92 -10.74 5.34
C PRO A 88 -1.69 -9.89 6.61
N GLY A 89 -1.47 -8.58 6.48
CA GLY A 89 -1.36 -7.67 7.61
C GLY A 89 -2.65 -7.55 8.42
N PHE A 90 -3.80 -7.51 7.73
CA PHE A 90 -5.11 -7.52 8.37
C PHE A 90 -5.33 -8.80 9.20
N VAL A 91 -5.05 -9.97 8.62
CA VAL A 91 -5.16 -11.27 9.29
C VAL A 91 -4.24 -11.30 10.51
N TYR A 92 -2.97 -10.91 10.34
CA TYR A 92 -1.98 -10.90 11.43
C TYR A 92 -2.46 -10.10 12.64
N ARG A 93 -3.12 -8.96 12.43
CA ARG A 93 -3.51 -8.07 13.54
C ARG A 93 -4.89 -8.30 14.11
N TYR A 94 -5.85 -8.76 13.31
CA TYR A 94 -7.24 -8.91 13.74
C TYR A 94 -7.67 -10.36 13.94
N LEU A 95 -7.18 -11.29 13.13
CA LEU A 95 -7.57 -12.70 13.21
C LEU A 95 -6.55 -13.55 13.99
N LEU A 96 -5.28 -13.16 13.99
CA LEU A 96 -4.24 -13.89 14.70
C LEU A 96 -4.37 -13.59 16.20
N LYS A 97 -5.02 -14.53 16.89
CA LYS A 97 -5.10 -14.58 18.34
C LYS A 97 -3.69 -14.78 18.88
N HIS A 98 -3.06 -13.70 19.32
CA HIS A 98 -1.81 -13.78 20.06
C HIS A 98 -2.16 -14.46 21.39
N ARG A 99 -1.91 -15.78 21.48
CA ARG A 99 -1.99 -16.47 22.77
C ARG A 99 -0.92 -15.83 23.66
N ALA A 100 -1.39 -15.20 24.73
CA ALA A 100 -0.56 -14.91 25.89
C ALA A 100 -0.06 -16.22 26.50
#